data_AF-A0A898IPN2-F1
#
_entry.id   AF-A0A898IPN2-F1
#
_cell.length_a   1.000
_cell.length_b   1.000
_cell.length_c   1.000
_cell.angle_alpha   90.00
_cell.angle_beta   90.00
_cell.angle_gamma   90.00
#
_symmetry.space_group_name_H-M   'P 1'
#
loop_
_entity.id
_entity.type
_entity.pdbx_description
1 polymer ?
#
loop_
_entity_poly.entity_id
_entity_poly.type
_entity_poly.pdbx_seq_one_letter_code
_entity_poly.pdbx_strand_id
1 'polypeptide(L)' 'MKTLLLTLVVVTILCLDLGYTLECYDTPFKWHTMTCPKGQNLCFSYFTWKGILVRGCAATCPVGYSNTHCCDTDRCNEK' A
#
# COMPACT_ATOMS: atom_id res chain seq x y z
N MET A 1 -10.42 1.64 -38.12
CA MET A 1 -10.89 0.67 -37.10
C MET A 1 -10.00 0.59 -35.85
N LYS A 2 -9.08 1.54 -35.59
CA LYS A 2 -8.16 1.49 -34.43
C LYS A 2 -8.72 2.12 -33.14
N THR A 3 -9.74 2.97 -33.25
CA THR A 3 -10.29 3.74 -32.13
C THR A 3 -11.00 2.88 -31.09
N LEU A 4 -11.79 1.87 -31.51
CA LEU A 4 -12.49 0.96 -30.61
C LEU A 4 -11.54 0.15 -29.73
N LEU A 5 -10.42 -0.30 -30.30
CA LEU A 5 -9.44 -1.14 -29.60
C LEU A 5 -8.64 -0.30 -28.60
N LEU A 6 -8.26 0.93 -28.97
CA LEU A 6 -7.66 1.91 -28.07
C LEU A 6 -8.60 2.28 -26.91
N THR A 7 -9.90 2.52 -27.17
CA THR A 7 -10.86 2.82 -26.11
C THR A 7 -11.06 1.65 -25.15
N LEU A 8 -11.09 0.41 -25.66
CA LEU A 8 -11.23 -0.78 -24.82
C LEU A 8 -10.04 -0.92 -23.87
N VAL A 9 -8.82 -0.74 -24.38
CA VAL A 9 -7.58 -0.84 -23.61
C VAL A 9 -7.53 0.23 -22.50
N VAL A 10 -7.85 1.49 -22.80
CA VAL A 10 -7.87 2.57 -21.81
C VAL A 10 -8.88 2.28 -20.69
N VAL A 11 -10.09 1.83 -21.04
CA VAL A 11 -11.11 1.47 -20.04
C VAL A 11 -10.63 0.31 -19.18
N THR A 12 -10.00 -0.73 -19.76
CA THR A 12 -9.49 -1.85 -18.96
C THR A 12 -8.39 -1.44 -18.00
N ILE A 13 -7.47 -0.55 -18.39
CA ILE A 13 -6.40 -0.06 -17.52
C ILE A 13 -6.98 0.78 -16.39
N LEU A 14 -7.90 1.71 -16.70
CA LEU A 14 -8.57 2.53 -15.69
C LEU A 14 -9.39 1.68 -14.69
N CYS A 15 -10.07 0.65 -15.17
CA CYS A 15 -10.82 -0.29 -14.34
C CYS A 15 -9.90 -1.17 -13.48
N LEU A 16 -8.70 -1.52 -13.97
CA LEU A 16 -7.70 -2.25 -13.19
C LEU A 16 -7.12 -1.37 -12.07
N ASP A 17 -6.79 -0.11 -12.36
CA ASP A 17 -6.31 0.87 -11.38
C ASP A 17 -7.37 1.20 -10.32
N LEU A 18 -8.66 1.27 -10.69
CA LEU A 18 -9.74 1.44 -9.71
C LEU A 18 -9.95 0.22 -8.81
N GLY A 19 -9.56 -0.97 -9.29
CA GLY A 19 -9.77 -2.25 -8.61
C GLY A 19 -8.55 -2.76 -7.86
N TYR A 20 -7.35 -2.24 -8.13
CA TYR A 20 -6.14 -2.65 -7.44
C TYR A 20 -6.17 -2.17 -5.99
N THR A 21 -6.03 -3.12 -5.08
CA THR A 21 -5.99 -2.88 -3.65
C THR A 21 -4.62 -3.24 -3.12
N LEU A 22 -3.89 -2.25 -2.61
CA LEU A 22 -2.58 -2.44 -2.00
C LEU A 22 -2.65 -3.43 -0.83
N GLU A 23 -1.69 -4.35 -0.74
CA GLU A 23 -1.57 -5.30 0.37
C GLU A 23 -0.33 -4.95 1.22
N CYS A 24 -0.46 -4.85 2.54
CA CYS A 24 0.65 -4.51 3.43
C CYS A 24 0.75 -5.51 4.58
N TYR A 25 1.93 -5.62 5.20
CA TYR A 25 2.03 -6.26 6.53
C TYR A 25 1.36 -5.35 7.57
N ASP A 26 0.60 -5.95 8.48
CA ASP A 26 -0.10 -5.28 9.59
C ASP A 26 0.39 -5.76 10.97
N THR A 27 1.29 -6.75 10.99
CA THR A 27 1.90 -7.26 12.22
C THR A 27 3.43 -7.08 12.22
N PRO A 28 4.06 -7.11 13.41
CA PRO A 28 5.52 -7.05 13.53
C PRO A 28 6.24 -8.19 12.80
N PHE A 29 5.57 -9.33 12.63
CA PHE A 29 6.11 -10.49 11.94
C PHE A 29 5.60 -10.53 10.50
N LYS A 30 6.39 -11.05 9.56
CA LYS A 30 6.10 -11.04 8.11
C LYS A 30 5.14 -12.16 7.65
N TRP A 31 4.22 -12.56 8.52
CA TRP A 31 3.35 -13.74 8.31
C TRP A 31 1.88 -13.41 8.10
N HIS A 32 1.46 -12.17 8.37
CA HIS A 32 0.09 -11.72 8.22
C HIS A 32 0.09 -10.40 7.46
N THR A 33 -0.80 -10.32 6.48
CA THR A 33 -0.99 -9.18 5.62
C THR A 33 -2.45 -8.79 5.59
N MET A 34 -2.71 -7.53 5.26
CA MET A 34 -4.07 -7.03 5.05
C MET A 34 -4.15 -6.28 3.73
N THR A 35 -5.33 -6.36 3.11
CA THR A 35 -5.71 -5.46 2.02
C THR A 35 -5.99 -4.07 2.61
N CYS A 36 -5.34 -3.05 2.06
CA CYS A 36 -5.54 -1.68 2.50
C CYS A 36 -6.96 -1.19 2.18
N PRO A 37 -7.59 -0.47 3.12
CA PRO A 37 -8.85 0.22 2.86
C PRO A 37 -8.73 1.21 1.71
N LYS A 38 -9.85 1.49 1.04
CA LYS A 38 -9.90 2.47 -0.05
C LYS A 38 -9.36 3.83 0.40
N GLY A 39 -8.43 4.40 -0.37
CA GLY A 39 -7.79 5.67 -0.06
C GLY A 39 -6.54 5.55 0.83
N GLN A 40 -6.17 4.34 1.27
CA GLN A 40 -4.89 4.07 1.94
C GLN A 40 -3.92 3.43 0.97
N ASN A 41 -3.23 4.26 0.19
CA ASN A 41 -2.38 3.83 -0.92
C ASN A 41 -0.89 3.72 -0.52
N LEU A 42 -0.60 3.65 0.78
CA LEU A 42 0.75 3.51 1.30
C LEU A 42 0.80 2.41 2.37
N CYS A 43 1.81 1.57 2.31
CA CYS A 43 2.25 0.79 3.46
C CYS A 43 3.18 1.65 4.32
N PHE A 44 3.15 1.47 5.63
CA PHE A 44 4.13 2.06 6.54
C PHE A 44 4.75 1.02 7.48
N SER A 45 5.96 1.30 7.94
CA SER A 45 6.56 0.68 9.12
C SER A 45 7.30 1.73 9.96
N TYR A 46 7.25 1.62 11.29
CA TYR A 46 8.06 2.45 12.20
C TYR A 46 8.28 1.75 13.54
N PHE A 47 9.28 2.21 14.30
CA PHE A 47 9.49 1.76 15.67
C PHE A 47 8.87 2.73 16.67
N THR A 48 8.10 2.21 17.61
CA THR A 48 7.70 2.97 18.80
C THR A 48 8.93 3.29 19.65
N TRP A 49 8.78 4.26 20.55
CA TRP A 49 9.76 4.58 21.61
C TRP A 49 10.16 3.38 22.48
N LYS A 50 9.35 2.31 22.51
CA LYS A 50 9.65 1.05 23.23
C LYS A 50 10.35 0.00 22.36
N GLY A 51 10.72 0.33 21.12
CA GLY A 51 11.34 -0.60 20.17
C GLY A 51 10.37 -1.61 19.54
N ILE A 52 9.06 -1.39 19.68
CA ILE A 52 8.04 -2.23 19.03
C ILE A 52 7.84 -1.77 17.59
N LEU A 53 8.00 -2.68 16.64
CA LEU A 53 7.73 -2.44 15.22
C LEU A 53 6.21 -2.40 14.98
N VAL A 54 5.74 -1.30 14.37
CA VAL A 54 4.36 -1.13 13.94
C VAL A 54 4.33 -1.08 12.42
N ARG A 55 3.35 -1.74 11.83
CA ARG A 55 3.15 -1.81 10.38
C ARG A 55 1.67 -1.63 10.05
N GLY A 56 1.38 -1.17 8.84
CA GLY A 56 0.01 -1.12 8.35
C GLY A 56 -0.14 -0.30 7.09
N CYS A 57 -1.37 0.12 6.81
CA CYS A 57 -1.74 0.97 5.69
C CYS A 57 -1.99 2.41 6.16
N ALA A 58 -1.72 3.38 5.30
CA ALA A 58 -2.03 4.78 5.55
C ALA A 58 -2.37 5.54 4.26
N ALA A 59 -3.18 6.60 4.40
CA ALA A 59 -3.41 7.56 3.33
C ALA A 59 -2.26 8.59 3.21
N THR A 60 -1.53 8.80 4.31
CA THR A 60 -0.39 9.72 4.39
C THR A 60 0.65 9.09 5.29
N CYS A 61 1.92 9.20 4.92
CA CYS A 61 3.01 8.62 5.70
C CYS A 61 3.03 9.19 7.13
N PRO A 62 3.05 8.34 8.18
CA PRO A 62 3.13 8.81 9.56
C PRO A 62 4.37 9.68 9.80
N VAL A 63 4.25 10.66 10.69
CA VAL A 63 5.36 11.55 11.08
C VAL A 63 5.55 11.51 12.59
N GLY A 64 6.78 11.81 13.06
CA GLY A 64 7.09 11.85 14.50
C GLY A 64 7.55 10.52 15.11
N TYR A 65 7.70 9.46 14.31
CA TYR A 65 8.29 8.19 14.76
C TYR A 65 9.70 8.00 14.19
N SER A 66 10.56 7.35 14.97
CA SER A 66 11.91 7.02 14.53
C SER A 66 11.88 5.95 13.45
N ASN A 67 12.73 6.11 12.43
CA ASN A 67 12.87 5.19 11.30
C ASN A 67 11.54 4.88 10.59
N THR A 68 10.70 5.89 10.38
CA THR A 68 9.47 5.70 9.60
C THR A 68 9.82 5.42 8.14
N HIS A 69 9.32 4.31 7.61
CA HIS A 69 9.43 3.90 6.21
C HIS A 69 8.03 3.82 5.61
N CYS A 70 7.86 4.40 4.42
CA CYS A 70 6.61 4.34 3.66
C CYS A 70 6.90 3.99 2.21
N CYS A 71 5.97 3.27 1.59
CA CYS A 71 6.10 2.76 0.23
C CYS A 71 4.72 2.38 -0.32
N ASP A 72 4.59 2.21 -1.63
CA ASP A 72 3.32 2.15 -2.38
C ASP A 72 3.14 0.86 -3.20
N THR A 73 3.92 -0.18 -2.88
CA THR A 73 3.85 -1.50 -3.54
C THR A 73 3.51 -2.61 -2.55
N ASP A 74 2.99 -3.73 -3.04
CA ASP A 74 2.57 -4.83 -2.16
C ASP A 74 3.68 -5.31 -1.24
N ARG A 75 3.38 -5.36 0.06
CA ARG A 75 4.22 -5.91 1.14
C ARG A 75 5.59 -5.24 1.26
N CYS A 76 5.72 -4.01 0.77
CA CYS A 76 6.98 -3.25 0.76
C CYS A 76 7.43 -2.80 2.17
N ASN A 77 6.54 -2.80 3.15
CA ASN A 77 6.83 -2.42 4.54
C ASN A 77 7.46 -3.55 5.37
N GLU A 78 8.23 -4.41 4.72
CA GLU A 78 8.88 -5.55 5.38
C GLU A 78 10.10 -5.18 6.23
N LYS A 79 10.64 -3.98 6.05
CA LYS A 79 11.81 -3.47 6.77
C LYS A 79 11.44 -2.87 8.12
#